data_AF-A0AAD5K2M1-F1
#
_entry.id   AF-A0AAD5K2M1-F1
#
_cell.length_a   1.000
_cell.length_b   1.000
_cell.length_c   1.000
_cell.angle_alpha   90.00
_cell.angle_beta   90.00
_cell.angle_gamma   90.00
#
_symmetry.space_group_name_H-M   'P 1'
#
loop_
_entity.id
_entity.type
_entity.pdbx_description
1 polymer ?
#
loop_
_entity_poly.entity_id
_entity_poly.type
_entity_poly.pdbx_seq_one_letter_code
_entity_poly.pdbx_strand_id
1 'polypeptide(L)'
;MMNVQTLVNHWNAYKVNSFDVSTIHRAWHAYKNNNFQESIHCATIGVNDQIDNLAVSLYIRASAQGMAGDYDSAIMDAKLMIKLMPSAGHLLLGNLYSLQCHYTKAMKAYQRGLSQYLTASDEHCHQDQEDVYKVLLEQGYKYTQTKVNQRMDIIRMMPIEILDHIVMDYLTLMDRMTLLQVCKSWRNLASSFPRWWSFINNDTDIIAEDVFFLGCHVDDHILNMNINVTRYDNFNKIFTQMKHGKYHALKRLGIKCKYHNNLRFSF
;
A
#
# COMPACT_ATOMS: atom_id res chain seq x y z
N MET A 1 -10.85 1.97 16.91
CA MET A 1 -11.45 0.70 16.46
C MET A 1 -12.94 0.92 16.36
N MET A 2 -13.52 0.71 15.18
CA MET A 2 -14.95 0.92 14.95
C MET A 2 -15.71 -0.23 15.61
N ASN A 3 -16.77 0.09 16.37
CA ASN A 3 -17.33 -0.82 17.36
C ASN A 3 -18.11 -1.96 16.68
N VAL A 4 -17.49 -3.14 16.57
CA VAL A 4 -18.11 -4.40 16.12
C VAL A 4 -19.43 -4.64 16.85
N GLN A 5 -19.52 -4.22 18.12
CA GLN A 5 -20.72 -4.30 18.92
C GLN A 5 -21.87 -3.48 18.33
N THR A 6 -21.64 -2.35 17.67
CA THR A 6 -22.73 -1.53 17.09
C THR A 6 -23.35 -2.20 15.88
N LEU A 7 -22.54 -2.83 15.02
CA LEU A 7 -23.03 -3.62 13.89
C LEU A 7 -23.72 -4.89 14.38
N VAL A 8 -23.08 -5.64 15.28
CA VAL A 8 -23.68 -6.85 15.87
C VAL A 8 -24.97 -6.51 16.61
N ASN A 9 -25.04 -5.40 17.33
CA ASN A 9 -26.27 -4.94 17.99
C ASN A 9 -27.32 -4.47 16.98
N HIS A 10 -26.94 -3.83 15.87
CA HIS A 10 -27.87 -3.46 14.81
C HIS A 10 -28.48 -4.71 14.14
N TRP A 11 -27.65 -5.70 13.83
CA TRP A 11 -28.08 -6.99 13.29
C TRP A 11 -28.92 -7.79 14.30
N ASN A 12 -28.52 -7.83 15.57
CA ASN A 12 -29.26 -8.50 16.64
C ASN A 12 -30.58 -7.79 16.99
N ALA A 13 -30.63 -6.45 16.91
CA ALA A 13 -31.85 -5.68 17.13
C ALA A 13 -32.88 -5.90 16.01
N TYR A 14 -32.43 -6.25 14.80
CA TYR A 14 -33.29 -6.59 13.67
C TYR A 14 -33.61 -8.09 13.57
N LYS A 15 -32.80 -9.00 14.13
CA LYS A 15 -32.97 -10.46 14.01
C LYS A 15 -32.88 -11.18 15.36
N VAL A 16 -33.94 -11.06 16.15
CA VAL A 16 -34.42 -12.19 16.96
C VAL A 16 -35.65 -12.77 16.28
N ASN A 17 -35.46 -13.29 15.07
CA ASN A 17 -36.32 -14.32 14.52
C ASN A 17 -35.38 -15.40 14.00
N SER A 18 -35.18 -16.42 14.83
CA SER A 18 -34.56 -17.68 14.43
C SER A 18 -35.14 -18.13 13.10
N PHE A 19 -34.30 -18.68 12.21
CA PHE A 19 -34.69 -19.32 10.95
C PHE A 19 -36.06 -19.97 11.07
N ASP A 20 -37.09 -19.30 10.55
CA ASP A 20 -38.43 -19.82 10.69
C ASP A 20 -38.65 -20.84 9.59
N VAL A 21 -38.36 -22.10 9.94
CA VAL A 21 -38.70 -23.28 9.17
C VAL A 21 -40.18 -23.21 8.70
N SER A 22 -41.04 -22.48 9.41
CA SER A 22 -42.42 -22.25 9.03
C SER A 22 -42.59 -21.50 7.70
N THR A 23 -41.72 -20.53 7.36
CA THR A 23 -41.91 -19.67 6.17
C THR A 23 -41.73 -20.45 4.87
N ILE A 24 -40.74 -21.35 4.82
CA ILE A 24 -40.52 -22.23 3.66
C ILE A 24 -41.63 -23.28 3.56
N HIS A 25 -42.09 -23.84 4.69
CA HIS A 25 -43.23 -24.75 4.70
C HIS A 25 -44.53 -24.05 4.26
N ARG A 26 -44.72 -22.78 4.64
CA ARG A 26 -45.85 -21.95 4.21
C ARG A 26 -45.80 -21.68 2.70
N ALA A 27 -44.62 -21.39 2.16
CA ALA A 27 -44.42 -21.23 0.72
C ALA A 27 -44.80 -22.50 -0.05
N TRP A 28 -44.38 -23.67 0.44
CA TRP A 28 -44.66 -24.96 -0.18
C TRP A 28 -46.13 -25.38 -0.06
N HIS A 29 -46.77 -25.11 1.09
CA HIS A 29 -48.19 -25.34 1.29
C HIS A 29 -49.04 -24.44 0.38
N ALA A 30 -48.70 -23.16 0.26
CA ALA A 30 -49.35 -22.22 -0.66
C ALA A 30 -49.21 -22.67 -2.12
N TYR A 31 -48.02 -23.15 -2.52
CA TYR A 31 -47.78 -23.74 -3.84
C TYR A 31 -48.71 -24.92 -4.12
N LYS A 32 -48.81 -25.86 -3.17
CA LYS A 32 -49.69 -27.04 -3.28
C LYS A 32 -51.16 -26.68 -3.42
N ASN A 33 -51.59 -25.56 -2.84
CA ASN A 33 -52.96 -25.08 -2.89
C ASN A 33 -53.22 -24.12 -4.08
N ASN A 34 -52.32 -24.07 -5.08
CA ASN A 34 -52.38 -23.17 -6.24
C ASN A 34 -52.41 -21.67 -5.89
N ASN A 35 -52.04 -21.29 -4.66
CA ASN A 35 -51.88 -19.90 -4.25
C ASN A 35 -50.45 -19.43 -4.54
N PHE A 36 -50.17 -19.14 -5.81
CA PHE A 36 -48.83 -18.82 -6.28
C PHE A 36 -48.30 -17.48 -5.76
N GLN A 37 -49.15 -16.47 -5.59
CA GLN A 37 -48.72 -15.15 -5.10
C GLN A 37 -48.20 -15.23 -3.66
N GLU A 38 -48.93 -15.92 -2.78
CA GLU A 38 -48.49 -16.17 -1.41
C GLU A 38 -47.23 -17.05 -1.37
N SER A 39 -47.16 -18.05 -2.24
CA SER A 39 -45.98 -18.92 -2.36
C SER A 39 -44.72 -18.14 -2.74
N ILE A 40 -44.81 -17.27 -3.76
CA ILE A 40 -43.72 -16.39 -4.19
C ILE A 40 -43.31 -15.46 -3.05
N HIS A 41 -44.27 -14.79 -2.41
CA HIS A 41 -44.00 -13.87 -1.31
C HIS A 41 -43.26 -14.56 -0.15
N CYS A 42 -43.76 -15.71 0.31
CA CYS A 42 -43.12 -16.48 1.38
C CYS A 42 -41.73 -17.00 0.97
N ALA A 43 -41.58 -17.48 -0.26
CA ALA A 43 -40.31 -17.95 -0.78
C ALA A 43 -39.27 -16.82 -0.86
N THR A 44 -39.66 -15.64 -1.32
CA THR A 44 -38.80 -14.46 -1.37
C THR A 44 -38.32 -14.05 0.03
N ILE A 45 -39.22 -14.04 1.03
CA ILE A 45 -38.84 -13.78 2.43
C ILE A 45 -37.81 -14.82 2.90
N GLY A 46 -38.09 -16.11 2.69
CA GLY A 46 -37.19 -17.18 3.12
C GLY A 46 -35.81 -17.13 2.46
N VAL A 47 -35.75 -16.76 1.17
CA VAL A 47 -34.48 -16.58 0.44
C VAL A 47 -33.71 -15.38 0.99
N ASN A 48 -34.36 -14.23 1.19
CA ASN A 48 -33.71 -13.04 1.72
C ASN A 48 -33.17 -13.28 3.14
N ASP A 49 -33.91 -14.00 3.98
CA ASP A 49 -33.44 -14.38 5.31
C ASP A 49 -32.19 -15.25 5.29
N GLN A 50 -32.10 -16.19 4.34
CA GLN A 50 -30.90 -17.00 4.17
C GLN A 50 -29.70 -16.17 3.70
N ILE A 51 -29.91 -15.23 2.76
CA ILE A 51 -28.86 -14.34 2.26
C ILE A 51 -28.31 -13.48 3.39
N ASP A 52 -29.18 -12.87 4.20
CA ASP A 52 -28.80 -12.07 5.36
C ASP A 52 -28.04 -12.90 6.41
N ASN A 53 -28.55 -14.09 6.75
CA ASN A 53 -27.90 -14.97 7.74
C ASN A 53 -26.50 -15.40 7.27
N LEU A 54 -26.34 -15.65 5.97
CA LEU A 54 -25.05 -15.92 5.36
C LEU A 54 -24.13 -14.69 5.45
N ALA A 55 -24.62 -13.49 5.14
CA ALA A 55 -23.86 -12.26 5.25
C ALA A 55 -23.36 -12.00 6.69
N VAL A 56 -24.22 -12.20 7.70
CA VAL A 56 -23.85 -12.11 9.12
C VAL A 56 -22.79 -13.14 9.49
N SER A 57 -22.96 -14.38 9.07
CA SER A 57 -22.01 -15.46 9.34
C SER A 57 -20.63 -15.17 8.74
N LEU A 58 -20.59 -14.64 7.52
CA LEU A 58 -19.36 -14.21 6.86
C LEU A 58 -18.72 -13.03 7.59
N TYR A 59 -19.52 -12.05 8.02
CA TYR A 59 -19.01 -10.89 8.77
C TYR A 59 -18.34 -11.31 10.07
N ILE A 60 -18.99 -12.17 10.85
CA ILE A 60 -18.47 -12.67 12.12
C ILE A 60 -17.19 -13.48 11.87
N ARG A 61 -17.21 -14.41 10.90
CA ARG A 61 -16.05 -15.26 10.59
C ARG A 61 -14.86 -14.44 10.10
N ALA A 62 -15.06 -13.52 9.16
CA ALA A 62 -14.01 -12.64 8.65
C ALA A 62 -13.44 -11.73 9.74
N SER A 63 -14.30 -11.20 10.62
CA SER A 63 -13.86 -10.36 11.74
C SER A 63 -13.00 -11.17 12.71
N ALA A 64 -13.42 -12.39 13.05
CA ALA A 64 -12.67 -13.30 13.91
C ALA A 64 -11.33 -13.72 13.30
N GLN A 65 -11.32 -14.07 12.01
CA GLN A 65 -10.09 -14.36 11.24
C GLN A 65 -9.14 -13.17 11.21
N GLY A 66 -9.66 -11.96 10.97
CA GLY A 66 -8.89 -10.72 11.00
C GLY A 66 -8.27 -10.43 12.37
N MET A 67 -9.00 -10.67 13.47
CA MET A 67 -8.46 -10.58 14.82
C MET A 67 -7.42 -11.67 15.12
N ALA A 68 -7.59 -12.86 14.55
CA ALA A 68 -6.62 -13.95 14.65
C ALA A 68 -5.38 -13.77 13.74
N GLY A 69 -5.37 -12.75 12.88
CA GLY A 69 -4.28 -12.47 11.94
C GLY A 69 -4.34 -13.24 10.62
N ASP A 70 -5.36 -14.08 10.40
CA ASP A 70 -5.61 -14.76 9.12
C ASP A 70 -6.36 -13.82 8.15
N TYR A 71 -5.62 -12.82 7.66
CA TYR A 71 -6.19 -11.78 6.82
C TYR A 71 -6.58 -12.27 5.42
N ASP A 72 -5.91 -13.29 4.88
CA ASP A 72 -6.20 -13.78 3.54
C ASP A 72 -7.56 -14.44 3.49
N SER A 73 -7.86 -15.32 4.46
CA SER A 73 -9.20 -15.91 4.61
C SER A 73 -10.26 -14.84 4.90
N ALA A 74 -9.95 -13.89 5.79
CA ALA A 74 -10.88 -12.81 6.12
C ALA A 74 -11.24 -11.94 4.90
N ILE A 75 -10.26 -11.64 4.04
CA ILE A 75 -10.47 -10.87 2.81
C ILE A 75 -11.29 -11.68 1.79
N MET A 76 -11.12 -13.01 1.72
CA MET A 76 -11.96 -13.85 0.86
C MET A 76 -13.43 -13.79 1.29
N ASP A 77 -13.68 -13.89 2.59
CA ASP A 77 -15.04 -13.78 3.14
C ASP A 77 -15.65 -12.39 2.92
N ALA A 78 -14.86 -11.33 3.12
CA ALA A 78 -15.31 -9.97 2.82
C ALA A 78 -15.66 -9.78 1.34
N LYS A 79 -14.88 -10.36 0.42
CA LYS A 79 -15.19 -10.34 -1.03
C LYS A 79 -16.45 -11.12 -1.37
N LEU A 80 -16.72 -12.23 -0.68
CA LEU A 80 -17.96 -12.98 -0.86
C LEU A 80 -19.14 -12.17 -0.32
N MET A 81 -18.97 -11.52 0.83
CA MET A 81 -19.97 -10.63 1.41
C MET A 81 -20.30 -9.44 0.50
N ILE A 82 -19.32 -8.85 -0.21
CA ILE A 82 -19.58 -7.77 -1.19
C ILE A 82 -20.58 -8.19 -2.27
N LYS A 83 -20.61 -9.47 -2.66
CA LYS A 83 -21.56 -9.97 -3.67
C LYS A 83 -22.98 -10.09 -3.13
N LEU A 84 -23.14 -10.31 -1.82
CA LEU A 84 -24.42 -10.48 -1.15
C LEU A 84 -24.97 -9.13 -0.66
N MET A 85 -24.11 -8.34 -0.02
CA MET A 85 -24.39 -7.03 0.57
C MET A 85 -23.20 -6.09 0.31
N PRO A 86 -23.22 -5.33 -0.78
CA PRO A 86 -22.07 -4.52 -1.21
C PRO A 86 -21.59 -3.53 -0.15
N SER A 87 -22.50 -2.74 0.44
CA SER A 87 -22.18 -1.70 1.44
C SER A 87 -21.50 -2.28 2.68
N ALA A 88 -22.06 -3.36 3.23
CA ALA A 88 -21.51 -4.05 4.40
C ALA A 88 -20.18 -4.76 4.09
N GLY A 89 -20.08 -5.40 2.93
CA GLY A 89 -18.87 -6.09 2.49
C GLY A 89 -17.68 -5.15 2.27
N HIS A 90 -17.90 -3.97 1.68
CA HIS A 90 -16.85 -2.96 1.51
C HIS A 90 -16.40 -2.35 2.84
N LEU A 91 -17.34 -2.15 3.77
CA LEU A 91 -17.01 -1.70 5.13
C LEU A 91 -16.09 -2.71 5.83
N LEU A 92 -16.46 -4.00 5.80
CA LEU A 92 -15.65 -5.08 6.35
C LEU A 92 -14.27 -5.17 5.69
N LEU A 93 -14.21 -5.10 4.36
CA LEU A 93 -12.95 -5.13 3.62
C LEU A 93 -12.04 -3.94 3.98
N GLY A 94 -12.61 -2.74 4.11
CA GLY A 94 -11.88 -1.55 4.54
C GLY A 94 -11.33 -1.71 5.96
N ASN A 95 -12.12 -2.26 6.88
CA ASN A 95 -11.70 -2.54 8.25
C ASN A 95 -10.52 -3.53 8.29
N LEU A 96 -10.59 -4.61 7.53
CA LEU A 96 -9.51 -5.61 7.44
C LEU A 96 -8.21 -5.00 6.90
N TYR A 97 -8.27 -4.20 5.84
CA TYR A 97 -7.07 -3.50 5.36
C TYR A 97 -6.53 -2.48 6.36
N SER A 98 -7.40 -1.84 7.12
CA SER A 98 -6.99 -0.92 8.18
C SER A 98 -6.27 -1.64 9.32
N LEU A 99 -6.69 -2.86 9.68
CA LEU A 99 -6.00 -3.71 10.67
C LEU A 99 -4.60 -4.11 10.20
N GLN A 100 -4.44 -4.35 8.90
CA GLN A 100 -3.12 -4.60 8.29
C GLN A 100 -2.26 -3.34 8.10
N CYS A 101 -2.69 -2.17 8.58
CA CYS A 101 -2.04 -0.87 8.31
C CYS A 101 -1.91 -0.52 6.82
N HIS A 102 -2.68 -1.20 5.94
CA HIS A 102 -2.73 -0.93 4.51
C HIS A 102 -3.73 0.20 4.20
N TYR A 103 -3.49 1.39 4.77
CA TYR A 103 -4.45 2.50 4.76
C TYR A 103 -4.85 2.96 3.34
N THR A 104 -3.96 2.86 2.36
CA THR A 104 -4.29 3.20 0.96
C THR A 104 -5.28 2.20 0.33
N LYS A 105 -5.18 0.91 0.68
CA LYS A 105 -6.14 -0.12 0.24
C LYS A 105 -7.46 0.03 1.00
N ALA A 106 -7.40 0.29 2.30
CA ALA A 106 -8.56 0.52 3.14
C ALA A 106 -9.38 1.73 2.64
N MET A 107 -8.73 2.87 2.37
CA MET A 107 -9.37 4.08 1.84
C MET A 107 -10.10 3.81 0.51
N LYS A 108 -9.48 3.04 -0.40
CA LYS A 108 -10.11 2.63 -1.66
C LYS A 108 -11.33 1.72 -1.45
N ALA A 109 -11.30 0.83 -0.47
CA ALA A 109 -12.43 -0.04 -0.15
C ALA A 109 -13.62 0.79 0.38
N TYR A 110 -13.38 1.71 1.32
CA TYR A 110 -14.43 2.60 1.82
C TYR A 110 -15.00 3.51 0.72
N GLN A 111 -14.14 4.05 -0.15
CA GLN A 111 -14.56 4.88 -1.28
C GLN A 111 -15.47 4.10 -2.25
N ARG A 112 -15.14 2.82 -2.54
CA ARG A 112 -15.98 1.96 -3.37
C ARG A 112 -17.34 1.70 -2.73
N GLY A 113 -17.37 1.43 -1.43
CA GLY A 113 -18.63 1.29 -0.68
C GLY A 113 -19.52 2.53 -0.80
N LEU A 114 -18.94 3.73 -0.61
CA LEU A 114 -19.67 4.99 -0.76
C LEU A 114 -20.18 5.22 -2.18
N SER A 115 -19.38 4.91 -3.20
CA SER A 115 -19.80 5.07 -4.60
C SER A 115 -20.97 4.16 -4.96
N GLN A 116 -21.00 2.93 -4.46
CA GLN A 116 -22.08 1.97 -4.74
C GLN A 116 -23.38 2.35 -4.03
N TYR A 117 -23.28 2.89 -2.81
CA TYR A 117 -24.43 3.46 -2.10
C TYR A 117 -25.06 4.61 -2.91
N LEU A 118 -24.25 5.54 -3.44
CA LEU A 118 -24.74 6.68 -4.23
C LEU A 118 -25.41 6.28 -5.54
N THR A 119 -25.00 5.16 -6.15
CA THR A 119 -25.64 4.64 -7.38
C THR A 119 -26.93 3.87 -7.10
N ALA A 120 -27.10 3.32 -5.89
CA ALA A 120 -28.29 2.55 -5.51
C ALA A 120 -29.44 3.46 -5.03
N SER A 121 -29.16 4.66 -4.51
CA SER A 121 -30.18 5.55 -3.96
C SER A 121 -31.17 6.13 -5.00
N ASP A 122 -30.89 5.99 -6.29
CA ASP A 122 -31.77 6.46 -7.37
C ASP A 122 -32.92 5.47 -7.68
N GLU A 123 -32.83 4.21 -7.23
CA GLU A 123 -33.84 3.15 -7.46
C GLU A 123 -34.42 2.61 -6.14
N HIS A 124 -35.39 3.33 -5.57
CA HIS A 124 -36.40 2.87 -4.60
C HIS A 124 -35.98 1.97 -3.40
N CYS A 125 -36.14 2.55 -2.19
CA CYS A 125 -36.62 1.90 -0.95
C CYS A 125 -35.68 0.92 -0.22
N HIS A 126 -34.84 1.43 0.70
CA HIS A 126 -34.44 0.82 2.00
C HIS A 126 -33.71 1.86 2.89
N GLN A 127 -34.43 2.92 3.30
CA GLN A 127 -33.84 4.14 3.89
C GLN A 127 -33.17 3.97 5.27
N ASP A 128 -33.53 2.98 6.10
CA ASP A 128 -33.05 2.95 7.49
C ASP A 128 -31.78 2.12 7.72
N GLN A 129 -31.53 1.06 6.94
CA GLN A 129 -30.36 0.17 7.10
C GLN A 129 -29.13 0.68 6.34
N GLU A 130 -29.32 1.25 5.15
CA GLU A 130 -28.20 1.71 4.32
C GLU A 130 -27.56 2.99 4.88
N ASP A 131 -28.32 3.81 5.61
CA ASP A 131 -27.82 5.05 6.23
C ASP A 131 -26.76 4.79 7.31
N VAL A 132 -26.91 3.71 8.08
CA VAL A 132 -25.90 3.31 9.08
C VAL A 132 -24.58 2.94 8.39
N TYR A 133 -24.64 2.16 7.30
CA TYR A 133 -23.44 1.78 6.56
C TYR A 133 -22.77 2.98 5.91
N LYS A 134 -23.54 3.92 5.36
CA LYS A 134 -22.99 5.17 4.82
C LYS A 134 -22.18 5.93 5.86
N VAL A 135 -22.74 6.14 7.05
CA VAL A 135 -22.05 6.83 8.15
C VAL A 135 -20.76 6.10 8.53
N LEU A 136 -20.79 4.78 8.64
CA LEU A 136 -19.61 3.97 8.99
C LEU A 136 -18.53 4.01 7.88
N LEU A 137 -18.93 3.96 6.62
CA LEU A 137 -18.05 4.08 5.46
C LEU A 137 -17.37 5.47 5.42
N GLU A 138 -18.13 6.54 5.66
CA GLU A 138 -17.59 7.91 5.74
C GLU A 138 -16.59 8.07 6.88
N GLN A 139 -16.89 7.51 8.06
CA GLN A 139 -15.98 7.52 9.20
C GLN A 139 -14.69 6.75 8.89
N GLY A 140 -14.80 5.57 8.27
CA GLY A 140 -13.66 4.74 7.87
C GLY A 140 -12.80 5.45 6.82
N TYR A 141 -13.44 6.09 5.84
CA TYR A 141 -12.77 6.89 4.83
C TYR A 141 -11.99 8.05 5.45
N LYS A 142 -12.63 8.87 6.31
CA LYS A 142 -11.97 9.99 7.02
C LYS A 142 -10.78 9.50 7.85
N TYR A 143 -10.97 8.42 8.61
CA TYR A 143 -9.89 7.83 9.41
C TYR A 143 -8.70 7.41 8.54
N THR A 144 -8.94 6.66 7.46
CA THR A 144 -7.86 6.20 6.59
C THR A 144 -7.21 7.33 5.81
N GLN A 145 -7.96 8.35 5.40
CA GLN A 145 -7.43 9.55 4.77
C GLN A 145 -6.44 10.27 5.69
N THR A 146 -6.78 10.47 6.97
CA THR A 146 -5.83 11.06 7.93
C THR A 146 -4.57 10.21 8.10
N LYS A 147 -4.69 8.89 8.12
CA LYS A 147 -3.55 7.97 8.26
C LYS A 147 -2.66 7.91 7.02
N VAL A 148 -3.25 7.98 5.82
CA VAL A 148 -2.49 8.12 4.57
C VAL A 148 -1.74 9.44 4.54
N ASN A 149 -2.39 10.53 4.96
CA ASN A 149 -1.75 11.85 5.02
C ASN A 149 -0.66 11.93 6.10
N GLN A 150 -0.75 11.13 7.17
CA GLN A 150 0.31 10.97 8.18
C GLN A 150 1.53 10.18 7.68
N ARG A 151 1.45 9.51 6.52
CA ARG A 151 2.61 8.87 5.89
C ARG A 151 3.47 9.96 5.25
N MET A 152 4.27 10.62 6.09
CA MET A 152 5.15 11.72 5.72
C MET A 152 6.24 11.22 4.76
N ASP A 153 6.16 11.60 3.49
CA ASP A 153 7.29 11.50 2.57
C ASP A 153 8.15 12.76 2.79
N ILE A 154 9.09 12.68 3.74
CA ILE A 154 9.94 13.81 4.13
C ILE A 154 10.62 14.45 2.91
N ILE A 155 10.94 13.64 1.90
CA ILE A 155 11.54 14.08 0.64
C ILE A 155 10.63 15.03 -0.14
N ARG A 156 9.32 14.78 -0.13
CA ARG A 156 8.33 15.60 -0.86
C ARG A 156 7.95 16.88 -0.13
N MET A 157 8.18 16.93 1.18
CA MET A 157 7.87 18.11 1.98
C MET A 157 9.05 19.08 2.11
N MET A 158 10.27 18.57 2.04
CA MET A 158 11.45 19.40 2.20
C MET A 158 11.75 20.16 0.90
N PRO A 159 11.91 21.49 0.93
CA PRO A 159 12.41 22.26 -0.20
C PRO A 159 13.72 21.67 -0.69
N ILE A 160 13.88 21.62 -2.01
CA ILE A 160 15.02 20.94 -2.62
C ILE A 160 16.34 21.60 -2.25
N GLU A 161 16.32 22.90 -1.98
CA GLU A 161 17.46 23.70 -1.53
C GLU A 161 17.97 23.20 -0.17
N ILE A 162 17.06 22.87 0.75
CA ILE A 162 17.42 22.34 2.06
C ILE A 162 17.99 20.93 1.93
N LEU A 163 17.39 20.09 1.07
CA LEU A 163 17.92 18.76 0.78
C LEU A 163 19.31 18.82 0.14
N ASP A 164 19.53 19.72 -0.82
CA ASP A 164 20.84 19.92 -1.46
C ASP A 164 21.89 20.34 -0.44
N HIS A 165 21.56 21.26 0.46
CA HIS A 165 22.44 21.65 1.57
C HIS A 165 22.76 20.50 2.51
N ILE A 166 21.76 19.72 2.94
CA ILE A 166 21.99 18.56 3.81
C ILE A 166 22.93 17.56 3.12
N VAL A 167 22.65 17.24 1.85
CA VAL A 167 23.39 16.23 1.10
C VAL A 167 24.82 16.67 0.80
N MET A 168 25.02 17.93 0.40
CA MET A 168 26.34 18.41 0.00
C MET A 168 27.22 18.82 1.18
N ASP A 169 26.63 19.34 2.26
CA ASP A 169 27.40 19.92 3.37
C ASP A 169 27.59 18.93 4.53
N TYR A 170 26.70 17.94 4.70
CA TYR A 170 26.71 17.04 5.85
C TYR A 170 26.89 15.55 5.53
N LEU A 171 26.63 15.10 4.30
CA LEU A 171 26.72 13.68 3.96
C LEU A 171 28.05 13.32 3.29
N THR A 172 28.63 12.21 3.72
CA THR A 172 29.81 11.63 3.05
C THR A 172 29.43 11.02 1.70
N LEU A 173 30.43 10.62 0.90
CA LEU A 173 30.15 9.85 -0.33
C LEU A 173 29.37 8.56 -0.03
N MET A 174 29.73 7.85 1.05
CA MET A 174 29.07 6.61 1.43
C MET A 174 27.61 6.87 1.82
N ASP A 175 27.36 7.91 2.61
CA ASP A 175 25.99 8.30 2.99
C ASP A 175 25.17 8.64 1.74
N ARG A 176 25.73 9.39 0.80
CA ARG A 176 25.07 9.68 -0.49
C ARG A 176 24.73 8.40 -1.25
N MET A 177 25.65 7.44 -1.34
CA MET A 177 25.40 6.15 -1.97
C MET A 177 24.29 5.37 -1.25
N THR A 178 24.17 5.45 0.08
CA THR A 178 23.06 4.81 0.79
C THR A 178 21.70 5.37 0.39
N LEU A 179 21.60 6.66 0.05
CA LEU A 179 20.35 7.26 -0.45
C LEU A 179 19.81 6.54 -1.69
N LEU A 180 20.69 6.10 -2.59
CA LEU A 180 20.31 5.32 -3.78
C LEU A 180 19.72 3.94 -3.44
N GLN A 181 19.90 3.47 -2.20
CA GLN A 181 19.48 2.15 -1.74
C GLN A 181 18.22 2.18 -0.86
N VAL A 182 17.88 3.32 -0.23
CA VAL A 182 16.76 3.40 0.74
C VAL A 182 15.41 3.00 0.14
N CYS A 183 14.97 3.71 -0.90
CA CYS A 183 13.69 3.44 -1.56
C CYS A 183 13.67 4.03 -2.98
N LYS A 184 12.64 3.68 -3.76
CA LYS A 184 12.48 4.19 -5.13
C LYS A 184 12.42 5.72 -5.21
N SER A 185 11.77 6.39 -4.26
CA SER A 185 11.69 7.85 -4.22
C SER A 185 13.07 8.48 -4.00
N TRP A 186 13.83 8.03 -3.00
CA TRP A 186 15.18 8.50 -2.73
C TRP A 186 16.13 8.22 -3.89
N ARG A 187 16.06 7.03 -4.50
CA ARG A 187 16.88 6.68 -5.65
C ARG A 187 16.64 7.63 -6.82
N ASN A 188 15.37 7.82 -7.20
CA ASN A 188 15.00 8.68 -8.32
C ASN A 188 15.37 10.14 -8.06
N LEU A 189 15.15 10.62 -6.83
CA LEU A 189 15.58 11.94 -6.42
C LEU A 189 17.10 12.05 -6.58
N ALA A 190 17.87 11.22 -5.87
CA ALA A 190 19.31 11.33 -5.83
C ALA A 190 19.94 11.18 -7.22
N SER A 191 19.48 10.25 -8.06
CA SER A 191 19.98 10.10 -9.44
C SER A 191 19.63 11.31 -10.32
N SER A 192 18.57 12.05 -10.02
CA SER A 192 18.15 13.22 -10.82
C SER A 192 18.91 14.52 -10.52
N PHE A 193 19.76 14.56 -9.50
CA PHE A 193 20.54 15.74 -9.12
C PHE A 193 22.02 15.58 -9.49
N PRO A 194 22.48 16.09 -10.65
CA PRO A 194 23.88 15.96 -11.07
C PRO A 194 24.87 16.57 -10.10
N ARG A 195 24.46 17.64 -9.39
CA ARG A 195 25.31 18.34 -8.42
C ARG A 195 25.84 17.39 -7.33
N TRP A 196 25.01 16.44 -6.89
CA TRP A 196 25.36 15.49 -5.83
C TRP A 196 26.48 14.52 -6.21
N TRP A 197 26.75 14.36 -7.51
CA TRP A 197 27.67 13.36 -8.04
C TRP A 197 28.79 13.95 -8.91
N SER A 198 28.63 15.20 -9.34
CA SER A 198 29.59 15.91 -10.20
C SER A 198 31.02 15.92 -9.67
N PHE A 199 31.18 15.96 -8.35
CA PHE A 199 32.46 15.90 -7.67
C PHE A 199 32.45 14.76 -6.65
N ILE A 200 33.17 13.70 -6.98
CA ILE A 200 33.43 12.59 -6.07
C ILE A 200 34.84 12.76 -5.52
N ASN A 201 34.93 13.03 -4.22
CA ASN A 201 36.18 12.96 -3.49
C ASN A 201 36.01 11.95 -2.36
N ASN A 202 36.72 10.82 -2.46
CA ASN A 202 36.77 9.84 -1.38
C ASN A 202 38.18 9.78 -0.80
N ASP A 203 38.34 10.33 0.40
CA ASP A 203 39.60 10.25 1.13
C ASP A 203 39.75 8.89 1.86
N THR A 204 38.65 8.16 2.05
CA THR A 204 38.66 6.78 2.58
C THR A 204 38.88 5.76 1.46
N ASP A 205 39.22 4.53 1.86
CA ASP A 205 39.39 3.42 0.92
C ASP A 205 38.08 3.16 0.17
N ILE A 206 38.10 3.24 -1.16
CA ILE A 206 36.98 2.83 -2.01
C ILE A 206 37.23 1.42 -2.53
N ILE A 207 36.19 0.58 -2.54
CA ILE A 207 36.27 -0.75 -3.15
C ILE A 207 35.72 -0.73 -4.58
N ALA A 208 36.04 -1.77 -5.35
CA ALA A 208 35.65 -1.83 -6.77
C ALA A 208 34.12 -1.89 -6.94
N GLU A 209 33.43 -2.50 -5.99
CA GLU A 209 31.98 -2.63 -5.93
C GLU A 209 31.29 -1.26 -5.80
N ASP A 210 31.87 -0.33 -5.03
CA ASP A 210 31.35 1.03 -4.87
C ASP A 210 31.45 1.81 -6.18
N VAL A 211 32.59 1.69 -6.86
CA VAL A 211 32.80 2.31 -8.17
C VAL A 211 31.80 1.74 -9.17
N PHE A 212 31.64 0.41 -9.23
CA PHE A 212 30.64 -0.22 -10.08
C PHE A 212 29.21 0.27 -9.75
N PHE A 213 28.87 0.39 -8.46
CA PHE A 213 27.57 0.85 -8.02
C PHE A 213 27.29 2.28 -8.47
N LEU A 214 28.25 3.20 -8.29
CA LEU A 214 28.17 4.56 -8.82
C LEU A 214 28.01 4.55 -10.35
N GLY A 215 28.79 3.71 -11.02
CA GLY A 215 28.73 3.51 -12.46
C GLY A 215 27.33 3.13 -12.94
N CYS A 216 26.64 2.23 -12.24
CA CYS A 216 25.31 1.77 -12.65
C CYS A 216 24.18 2.79 -12.44
N HIS A 217 24.40 3.82 -11.61
CA HIS A 217 23.31 4.70 -11.16
C HIS A 217 23.49 6.16 -11.55
N VAL A 218 24.73 6.67 -11.62
CA VAL A 218 25.02 8.10 -11.70
C VAL A 218 26.26 8.43 -12.55
N ASP A 219 26.75 7.49 -13.37
CA ASP A 219 27.94 7.68 -14.22
C ASP A 219 27.87 8.92 -15.12
N ASP A 220 26.71 9.17 -15.73
CA ASP A 220 26.45 10.34 -16.58
C ASP A 220 26.58 11.69 -15.85
N HIS A 221 26.64 11.68 -14.52
CA HIS A 221 26.78 12.88 -13.70
C HIS A 221 28.18 13.09 -13.14
N ILE A 222 29.06 12.09 -13.18
CA ILE A 222 30.38 12.17 -12.56
C ILE A 222 31.35 12.90 -13.49
N LEU A 223 31.70 14.14 -13.13
CA LEU A 223 32.64 14.96 -13.90
C LEU A 223 34.08 14.80 -13.40
N ASN A 224 34.25 14.76 -12.08
CA ASN A 224 35.55 14.64 -11.45
C ASN A 224 35.49 13.57 -10.36
N MET A 225 36.39 12.60 -10.45
CA MET A 225 36.47 11.49 -9.50
C MET A 225 37.88 11.39 -8.93
N ASN A 226 38.00 11.61 -7.63
CA ASN A 226 39.22 11.40 -6.86
C ASN A 226 38.97 10.27 -5.87
N ILE A 227 39.68 9.17 -6.04
CA ILE A 227 39.53 7.96 -5.25
C ILE A 227 40.85 7.56 -4.58
N ASN A 228 40.73 7.06 -3.36
CA ASN A 228 41.83 6.47 -2.61
C ASN A 228 41.70 4.94 -2.62
N VAL A 229 42.77 4.26 -3.03
CA VAL A 229 42.82 2.80 -3.16
C VAL A 229 43.99 2.29 -2.32
N THR A 230 43.66 1.71 -1.18
CA THR A 230 44.63 1.21 -0.20
C THR A 230 45.00 -0.25 -0.39
N ARG A 231 44.18 -1.04 -1.10
CA ARG A 231 44.41 -2.47 -1.37
C ARG A 231 44.84 -2.68 -2.83
N TYR A 232 45.92 -3.42 -3.04
CA TYR A 232 46.51 -3.64 -4.37
C TYR A 232 45.56 -4.37 -5.33
N ASP A 233 44.83 -5.37 -4.84
CA ASP A 233 43.89 -6.17 -5.64
C ASP A 233 42.66 -5.36 -6.11
N ASN A 234 42.29 -4.31 -5.38
CA ASN A 234 41.19 -3.42 -5.76
C ASN A 234 41.54 -2.50 -6.93
N PHE A 235 42.81 -2.14 -7.10
CA PHE A 235 43.22 -1.21 -8.15
C PHE A 235 42.84 -1.70 -9.56
N ASN A 236 43.21 -2.93 -9.92
CA ASN A 236 42.89 -3.49 -11.24
C ASN A 236 41.38 -3.77 -11.41
N LYS A 237 40.70 -4.14 -10.32
CA LYS A 237 39.24 -4.35 -10.32
C LYS A 237 38.50 -3.06 -10.61
N ILE A 238 38.91 -1.93 -10.01
CA ILE A 238 38.31 -0.60 -10.25
C ILE A 238 38.36 -0.24 -11.73
N PHE A 239 39.51 -0.35 -12.39
CA PHE A 239 39.59 -0.07 -13.84
C PHE A 239 38.71 -1.00 -14.67
N THR A 240 38.62 -2.27 -14.28
CA THR A 240 37.74 -3.23 -14.95
C THR A 240 36.28 -2.81 -14.80
N GLN A 241 35.86 -2.41 -13.60
CA GLN A 241 34.49 -1.94 -13.35
C GLN A 241 34.20 -0.59 -14.01
N MET A 242 35.18 0.31 -14.08
CA MET A 242 35.04 1.57 -14.80
C MET A 242 34.81 1.36 -16.30
N LYS A 243 35.32 0.27 -16.89
CA LYS A 243 34.98 -0.11 -18.27
C LYS A 243 33.54 -0.59 -18.43
N HIS A 244 32.92 -1.10 -17.37
CA HIS A 244 31.54 -1.56 -17.39
C HIS A 244 30.55 -0.40 -17.19
N GLY A 245 30.94 0.64 -16.46
CA GLY A 245 30.19 1.89 -16.35
C GLY A 245 30.38 2.81 -17.57
N LYS A 246 29.38 3.65 -17.86
CA LYS A 246 29.41 4.63 -18.96
C LYS A 246 29.81 6.01 -18.43
N TYR A 247 31.05 6.13 -17.95
CA TYR A 247 31.64 7.37 -17.44
C TYR A 247 31.92 8.43 -18.54
N HIS A 248 30.98 8.64 -19.47
CA HIS A 248 31.13 9.53 -20.62
C HIS A 248 31.30 11.00 -20.22
N ALA A 249 30.78 11.39 -19.06
CA ALA A 249 30.89 12.74 -18.53
C ALA A 249 32.20 13.00 -17.77
N LEU A 250 33.00 11.96 -17.50
CA LEU A 250 34.20 12.05 -16.66
C LEU A 250 35.31 12.83 -17.37
N LYS A 251 35.69 13.96 -16.78
CA LYS A 251 36.75 14.86 -17.29
C LYS A 251 38.07 14.65 -16.57
N ARG A 252 38.03 14.29 -15.28
CA ARG A 252 39.23 14.10 -14.45
C ARG A 252 39.09 12.89 -13.54
N LEU A 253 40.12 12.05 -13.55
CA LEU A 253 40.26 10.91 -12.65
C LEU A 253 41.57 11.00 -11.88
N GLY A 254 41.49 11.19 -10.57
CA GLY A 254 42.62 11.10 -9.64
C GLY A 254 42.56 9.80 -8.86
N ILE A 255 43.63 9.02 -8.91
CA ILE A 255 43.75 7.79 -8.11
C ILE A 255 44.97 7.94 -7.21
N LYS A 256 44.70 8.05 -5.90
CA LYS A 256 45.73 7.90 -4.87
C LYS A 256 45.83 6.42 -4.55
N CYS A 257 46.98 5.83 -4.78
CA CYS A 257 47.22 4.44 -4.43
C CYS A 257 48.38 4.39 -3.43
N LYS A 258 48.25 3.58 -2.38
CA LYS A 258 49.33 3.42 -1.39
C LYS A 258 50.59 2.78 -2.01
N TYR A 259 50.43 1.99 -3.08
CA TYR A 259 51.50 1.18 -3.68
C TYR A 259 51.99 1.70 -5.04
N HIS A 260 51.37 2.75 -5.58
CA HIS A 260 51.75 3.36 -6.85
C HIS A 260 51.86 4.88 -6.70
N ASN A 261 52.62 5.54 -7.57
CA ASN A 261 52.60 6.99 -7.67
C ASN A 261 51.16 7.47 -7.94
N ASN A 262 50.78 8.60 -7.35
CA ASN A 262 49.46 9.20 -7.57
C ASN A 262 49.22 9.37 -9.07
N LEU A 263 48.18 8.71 -9.58
CA LEU A 263 47.80 8.77 -10.99
C LEU A 263 46.76 9.87 -11.19
N ARG A 264 46.94 10.67 -12.24
CA ARG A 264 45.96 11.67 -12.66
C ARG A 264 45.76 11.56 -14.16
N PHE A 265 44.50 11.39 -14.55
CA PHE A 265 44.06 11.35 -15.93
C PHE A 265 43.11 12.50 -16.21
N SER A 266 43.26 13.11 -17.38
CA SER A 266 42.35 14.11 -17.94
C SER A 266 41.88 13.62 -19.29
N PHE A 267 40.57 13.62 -19.51
CA PHE A 267 39.92 13.12 -20.73
C PHE A 267 39.26 14.26 -21.49
#